data_AF-A0A977PKW7-F1
#
_entry.id   AF-A0A977PKW7-F1
#
_cell.length_a   1.000
_cell.length_b   1.000
_cell.length_c   1.000
_cell.angle_alpha   90.00
_cell.angle_beta   90.00
_cell.angle_gamma   90.00
#
_symmetry.space_group_name_H-M   'P 1'
#
loop_
_entity.id
_entity.type
_entity.pdbx_description
1 polymer ?
#
loop_
_entity_poly.entity_id
_entity_poly.type
_entity_poly.pdbx_seq_one_letter_code
_entity_poly.pdbx_strand_id
1 'polypeptide(L)' 'MSVVWRPSWKIVTVNYHGIRIRVLFDEKTKLYACPLCFKGTQEGSFYFDVDSLIQHMVSHVR' A
#
# COMPACT_ATOMS: atom_id res chain seq x y z
N MET A 1 23.64 10.61 7.99
CA MET A 1 23.43 9.16 7.84
C MET A 1 22.22 8.96 6.93
N SER A 2 22.41 8.41 5.73
CA SER A 2 21.30 8.11 4.83
C SER A 2 20.67 6.78 5.24
N VAL A 3 19.44 6.81 5.72
CA VAL A 3 18.68 5.57 5.96
C VAL A 3 18.33 4.99 4.59
N VAL A 4 19.01 3.91 4.21
CA VAL A 4 18.66 3.16 3.01
C VAL A 4 17.39 2.39 3.32
N TRP A 5 16.25 2.87 2.81
CA TRP A 5 14.99 2.16 2.94
C TRP A 5 15.05 0.86 2.11
N ARG A 6 14.91 -0.28 2.79
CA ARG A 6 14.94 -1.62 2.19
C ARG A 6 13.63 -2.35 2.48
N PRO A 7 12.52 -1.98 1.80
CA PRO A 7 11.22 -2.58 2.05
C PRO A 7 11.19 -4.08 1.72
N SER A 8 10.30 -4.80 2.37
CA SER A 8 9.94 -6.19 2.15
C SER A 8 8.45 -6.27 1.83
N TRP A 9 8.15 -6.22 0.53
CA TRP A 9 6.78 -6.18 0.03
C TRP A 9 6.11 -7.56 0.06
N LYS A 10 4.88 -7.59 0.55
CA LYS A 10 4.01 -8.77 0.54
C LYS A 10 2.62 -8.37 0.09
N ILE A 11 1.97 -9.25 -0.66
CA ILE A 11 0.58 -9.05 -1.05
C ILE A 11 -0.30 -9.60 0.07
N VAL A 12 -1.06 -8.71 0.72
CA VAL A 12 -2.02 -9.08 1.76
C VAL A 12 -3.44 -8.85 1.25
N THR A 13 -4.37 -9.67 1.70
CA THR A 13 -5.79 -9.48 1.39
C THR A 13 -6.43 -8.80 2.60
N VAL A 14 -6.88 -7.56 2.41
CA VAL A 14 -7.64 -6.82 3.42
C VAL A 14 -9.13 -6.96 3.13
N ASN A 15 -9.92 -7.16 4.17
CA ASN A 15 -11.38 -7.15 4.06
C ASN A 15 -11.86 -5.75 4.50
N TYR A 16 -12.44 -5.01 3.56
CA TYR A 16 -12.95 -3.67 3.79
C TYR A 16 -14.41 -3.63 3.34
N HIS A 17 -15.34 -3.40 4.27
CA HIS A 17 -16.79 -3.37 4.02
C HIS A 17 -17.32 -4.60 3.26
N GLY A 18 -16.78 -5.79 3.54
CA GLY A 18 -17.18 -7.04 2.88
C GLY A 18 -16.50 -7.30 1.53
N ILE A 19 -15.70 -6.35 1.04
CA ILE A 19 -14.91 -6.48 -0.18
C ILE A 19 -13.51 -6.95 0.19
N ARG A 20 -13.05 -8.03 -0.45
CA ARG A 20 -11.67 -8.54 -0.32
C ARG A 20 -10.78 -7.85 -1.34
N ILE A 21 -9.83 -7.05 -0.88
CA ILE A 21 -8.95 -6.26 -1.72
C ILE A 21 -7.51 -6.73 -1.49
N ARG A 22 -6.78 -6.95 -2.59
CA ARG A 22 -5.36 -7.31 -2.55
C ARG A 22 -4.52 -6.04 -2.57
N VAL A 23 -3.71 -5.84 -1.54
CA VAL A 23 -2.89 -4.64 -1.37
C VAL A 23 -1.44 -5.03 -1.10
N LEU A 24 -0.51 -4.14 -1.41
CA LEU A 24 0.90 -4.32 -1.08
C LEU A 24 1.16 -3.82 0.33
N PHE A 25 1.81 -4.63 1.14
CA PHE A 25 2.16 -4.32 2.52
C PHE A 25 3.66 -4.52 2.72
N ASP A 26 4.32 -3.51 3.26
CA ASP A 26 5.71 -3.59 3.68
C ASP A 26 5.80 -4.16 5.09
N GLU A 27 6.31 -5.39 5.23
CA GLU A 27 6.41 -6.05 6.54
C GLU A 27 7.38 -5.34 7.51
N LYS A 28 8.32 -4.53 6.99
CA LYS A 28 9.31 -3.84 7.83
C LYS A 28 8.80 -2.54 8.42
N THR A 29 8.24 -1.66 7.59
CA THR A 29 7.71 -0.36 8.04
C THR A 29 6.24 -0.43 8.42
N LYS A 30 5.57 -1.56 8.15
CA LYS A 30 4.13 -1.74 8.31
C LYS A 30 3.29 -0.76 7.49
N LEU A 31 3.84 -0.32 6.35
CA LEU A 31 3.18 0.59 5.43
C LEU A 31 2.42 -0.19 4.37
N TYR A 32 1.25 0.32 4.01
CA TYR A 32 0.49 -0.12 2.86
C TYR A 32 0.85 0.72 1.64
N ALA A 33 0.98 0.07 0.48
CA ALA A 33 1.20 0.72 -0.80
C ALA A 33 0.02 0.47 -1.73
N CYS A 34 -0.36 1.50 -2.48
CA CYS A 34 -1.39 1.39 -3.50
C CYS A 34 -0.91 0.47 -4.63
N PRO A 35 -1.58 -0.66 -4.90
CA PRO A 35 -1.17 -1.59 -5.96
C PRO A 35 -1.30 -0.99 -7.38
N LEU A 36 -2.03 0.10 -7.53
CA LEU A 36 -2.20 0.81 -8.82
C LEU A 36 -1.06 1.82 -9.06
N CYS A 37 -0.62 2.54 -8.03
CA CYS A 37 0.47 3.52 -8.15
C CYS A 37 1.85 2.86 -8.04
N PHE A 38 2.00 1.93 -7.10
CA PHE A 38 3.29 1.37 -6.76
C PHE A 38 3.65 0.24 -7.73
N LYS A 39 4.53 0.54 -8.69
CA LYS A 39 5.03 -0.43 -9.69
C LYS A 39 6.35 -1.09 -9.27
N GLY A 40 6.60 -1.24 -7.97
CA GLY A 40 7.86 -1.82 -7.47
C GLY A 40 9.03 -0.84 -7.39
N THR A 41 8.83 0.42 -7.77
CA THR A 41 9.78 1.51 -7.57
C THR A 41 9.54 2.15 -6.20
N GLN A 42 10.59 2.58 -5.50
CA GLN A 42 10.47 3.22 -4.17
C GLN A 42 9.73 4.59 -4.20
N GLU A 43 9.12 4.92 -5.34
CA GLU A 43 8.41 6.15 -5.63
C GLU A 43 6.91 5.85 -5.60
N GLY A 44 6.23 6.33 -4.58
CA GLY A 44 4.80 6.14 -4.41
C GLY A 44 4.29 6.71 -3.10
N SER A 45 2.97 6.80 -2.99
CA SER A 45 2.30 7.14 -1.74
C SER A 45 2.16 5.90 -0.87
N PHE A 46 2.60 6.02 0.38
CA PHE A 46 2.50 4.98 1.40
C PHE A 46 1.50 5.41 2.47
N TYR A 47 0.76 4.44 3.00
CA TYR A 47 -0.33 4.66 3.92
C TYR A 47 -0.12 3.83 5.18
N PHE A 48 -0.37 4.40 6.35
CA PHE A 48 -0.33 3.67 7.62
C PHE A 48 -1.60 2.85 7.85
N ASP A 49 -2.71 3.31 7.27
CA ASP A 49 -4.04 2.72 7.47
C ASP A 49 -4.65 2.26 6.14
N VAL A 50 -5.42 1.17 6.22
CA VAL A 50 -6.15 0.63 5.07
C VAL A 50 -7.22 1.62 4.59
N ASP A 51 -7.87 2.36 5.48
CA ASP A 51 -8.90 3.35 5.11
C ASP A 51 -8.34 4.42 4.15
N SER A 52 -7.20 5.04 4.51
CA SER A 52 -6.54 6.04 3.68
C SER A 52 -6.08 5.48 2.34
N LEU A 53 -5.59 4.23 2.34
CA LEU A 53 -5.25 3.53 1.11
C LEU A 53 -6.48 3.35 0.21
N ILE A 54 -7.62 2.92 0.76
CA ILE A 54 -8.85 2.70 0.00
C ILE A 54 -9.39 4.02 -0.54
N GLN A 55 -9.43 5.10 0.26
CA GLN A 55 -9.82 6.42 -0.24
C GLN A 55 -8.99 6.85 -1.44
N HIS A 56 -7.67 6.62 -1.39
CA HIS A 56 -6.80 6.88 -2.53
C HIS A 56 -7.09 5.96 -3.72
N MET A 57 -7.32 4.66 -3.49
CA MET A 57 -7.67 3.71 -4.55
C MET A 57 -8.97 4.09 -5.27
N VAL A 58 -9.98 4.58 -4.54
CA VAL A 58 -11.23 5.08 -5.13
C VAL A 58 -10.98 6.26 -6.05
N SER A 59 -9.99 7.11 -5.75
CA SER A 59 -9.61 8.23 -6.63
C SER A 59 -9.09 7.80 -8.01
N HIS A 60 -8.64 6.55 -8.19
CA HIS A 60 -8.19 6.04 -9.49
C HIS A 60 -9.35 5.58 -10.39
N VAL A 61 -10.51 5.32 -9.82
CA VAL A 61 -11.68 4.75 -10.53
C VAL A 61 -12.57 5.85 -11.12
N ARG A 62 -12.20 7.12 -10.93
CA ARG A 62 -12.95 8.29 -11.40
C ARG A 62 -12.50 8.71 -12.80
#